data_AF-A0A429B9H3-F1
#
_entry.id   AF-A0A429B9H3-F1
#
_cell.length_a   1.000
_cell.length_b   1.000
_cell.length_c   1.000
_cell.angle_alpha   90.00
_cell.angle_beta   90.00
_cell.angle_gamma   90.00
#
_symmetry.space_group_name_H-M   'P 1'
#
loop_
_entity.id
_entity.type
_entity.pdbx_description
1 polymer ?
#
loop_
_entity_poly.entity_id
_entity_poly.type
_entity_poly.pdbx_seq_one_letter_code
_entity_poly.pdbx_strand_id
1 'polypeptide(L)'
;MTPTPATVPSEGEQLSGLLYLPDGPGPHPAVVLAGGWCYVKEVAQPLFAEVFAQSGIAALVIDYRYFGESTGEPRRHIDPWKQIEDYRNAVSFLQAREDVDAGRIGAWGISYSGGHVLILGAVDARVRAVCSVVPVIDGYDNLRLAHGTVSFRVLRKALETARQRLFETGEHSYIDHQPVELGAVGMHGRPGRAPVVRVIAAARRTGVIPGQLVGGVCDRVLRG
;
A
#
# COMPACT_ATOMS: atom_id res chain seq x y z
N MET A 1 -11.20 -7.54 23.28
CA MET A 1 -11.94 -7.53 22.00
C MET A 1 -11.19 -8.42 21.03
N THR A 2 -11.86 -9.40 20.43
CA THR A 2 -11.23 -10.37 19.52
C THR A 2 -11.61 -10.01 18.09
N PRO A 3 -10.65 -9.80 17.17
CA PRO A 3 -10.99 -9.51 15.78
C PRO A 3 -11.62 -10.72 15.10
N THR A 4 -12.52 -10.47 14.16
CA THR A 4 -13.12 -11.49 13.31
C THR A 4 -12.44 -11.49 11.93
N PRO A 5 -12.19 -12.67 11.33
CA PRO A 5 -11.71 -12.74 9.95
C PRO A 5 -12.70 -12.07 8.98
N ALA A 6 -12.17 -11.34 8.01
CA ALA A 6 -12.92 -10.72 6.94
C ALA A 6 -12.30 -11.06 5.59
N THR A 7 -13.14 -11.25 4.57
CA THR A 7 -12.70 -11.47 3.19
C THR A 7 -13.30 -10.39 2.31
N VAL A 8 -12.45 -9.58 1.70
CA VAL A 8 -12.85 -8.43 0.87
C VAL A 8 -12.58 -8.73 -0.60
N PRO A 9 -13.60 -8.74 -1.48
CA PRO A 9 -13.38 -8.87 -2.92
C PRO A 9 -12.62 -7.67 -3.50
N SER A 10 -11.63 -7.90 -4.35
CA SER A 10 -10.83 -6.86 -5.00
C SER A 10 -10.37 -7.27 -6.40
N GLU A 11 -11.10 -6.83 -7.44
CA GLU A 11 -10.76 -7.02 -8.87
C GLU A 11 -10.35 -8.46 -9.25
N GLY A 12 -11.14 -9.46 -8.83
CA GLY A 12 -10.87 -10.88 -9.09
C GLY A 12 -9.98 -11.56 -8.06
N GLU A 13 -9.42 -10.80 -7.12
CA GLU A 13 -8.71 -11.29 -5.96
C GLU A 13 -9.56 -11.17 -4.68
N GLN A 14 -9.14 -11.87 -3.63
CA GLN A 14 -9.74 -11.84 -2.30
C GLN A 14 -8.69 -11.34 -1.32
N LEU A 15 -8.97 -10.22 -0.67
CA LEU A 15 -8.12 -9.68 0.38
C LEU A 15 -8.48 -10.35 1.72
N SER A 16 -7.47 -10.88 2.40
CA SER A 16 -7.60 -11.33 3.78
C SER A 16 -7.55 -10.13 4.71
N GLY A 17 -8.47 -10.07 5.66
CA GLY A 17 -8.56 -8.99 6.62
C GLY A 17 -8.98 -9.44 8.01
N LEU A 18 -8.81 -8.53 8.96
CA LEU A 18 -9.25 -8.66 10.35
C LEU A 18 -10.13 -7.46 10.68
N LEU A 19 -11.37 -7.74 11.08
CA LEU A 19 -12.35 -6.73 11.46
C LEU A 19 -12.44 -6.66 13.00
N TYR A 20 -12.21 -5.45 13.50
CA TYR A 20 -12.26 -5.09 14.90
C TYR A 20 -13.54 -4.26 15.09
N LEU A 21 -14.57 -4.84 15.72
CA LEU A 21 -15.82 -4.14 16.00
C LEU A 21 -15.82 -3.60 17.44
N PRO A 22 -16.23 -2.34 17.67
CA PRO A 22 -16.40 -1.80 19.02
C PRO A 22 -17.48 -2.57 19.80
N ASP A 23 -17.41 -2.49 21.13
CA ASP A 23 -18.52 -2.90 21.98
C ASP A 23 -19.67 -1.89 21.90
N GLY A 24 -20.91 -2.38 22.04
CA GLY A 24 -22.12 -1.55 22.05
C GLY A 24 -22.87 -1.51 20.72
N PRO A 25 -23.99 -0.77 20.65
CA PRO A 25 -24.83 -0.73 19.45
C PRO A 25 -24.19 0.12 18.33
N GLY A 26 -24.26 -0.39 17.11
CA GLY A 26 -23.91 0.35 15.88
C GLY A 26 -25.07 1.20 15.33
N PRO A 27 -24.94 1.72 14.10
CA PRO A 27 -23.80 1.55 13.19
C PRO A 27 -22.58 2.39 13.62
N HIS A 28 -21.39 1.79 13.52
CA HIS A 28 -20.14 2.41 13.97
C HIS A 28 -19.48 3.22 12.85
N PRO A 29 -18.85 4.37 13.13
CA PRO A 29 -17.84 4.90 12.20
C PRO A 29 -16.75 3.85 11.98
N ALA A 30 -16.11 3.86 10.83
CA ALA A 30 -15.10 2.85 10.49
C ALA A 30 -13.82 3.42 9.88
N VAL A 31 -12.75 2.63 9.93
CA VAL A 31 -11.45 2.96 9.33
C VAL A 31 -10.84 1.73 8.66
N VAL A 32 -10.31 1.91 7.45
CA VAL A 32 -9.49 0.88 6.79
C VAL A 32 -8.02 1.12 7.13
N LEU A 33 -7.31 0.07 7.55
CA LEU A 33 -5.88 0.06 7.84
C LEU A 33 -5.17 -0.90 6.88
N ALA A 34 -4.06 -0.46 6.31
CA ALA A 34 -3.14 -1.33 5.59
C ALA A 34 -1.68 -0.94 5.89
N GLY A 35 -0.79 -1.91 5.69
CA GLY A 35 0.61 -1.81 6.11
C GLY A 35 1.51 -1.07 5.13
N GLY A 36 2.72 -0.75 5.60
CA GLY A 36 3.77 -0.17 4.76
C GLY A 36 4.35 -1.14 3.73
N TRP A 37 5.55 -0.84 3.27
CA TRP A 37 6.23 -1.61 2.22
C TRP A 37 6.45 -3.06 2.66
N CYS A 38 5.89 -4.03 1.92
CA CYS A 38 5.94 -5.47 2.22
C CYS A 38 5.31 -5.90 3.56
N TYR A 39 4.48 -5.07 4.19
CA TYR A 39 3.84 -5.46 5.45
C TYR A 39 2.71 -6.46 5.20
N VAL A 40 2.47 -7.31 6.17
CA VAL A 40 1.24 -8.11 6.30
C VAL A 40 0.42 -7.60 7.49
N LYS A 41 -0.85 -7.96 7.57
CA LYS A 41 -1.83 -7.44 8.54
C LYS A 41 -1.49 -7.72 10.00
N GLU A 42 -0.60 -8.67 10.30
CA GLU A 42 -0.19 -9.04 11.65
C GLU A 42 0.95 -8.18 12.23
N VAL A 43 1.60 -7.32 11.44
CA VAL A 43 2.86 -6.69 11.84
C VAL A 43 2.68 -5.57 12.86
N ALA A 44 1.94 -4.51 12.51
CA ALA A 44 1.82 -3.30 13.33
C ALA A 44 0.39 -2.77 13.42
N GLN A 45 -0.38 -2.99 12.36
CA GLN A 45 -1.75 -2.52 12.19
C GLN A 45 -2.71 -2.99 13.30
N PRO A 46 -2.61 -4.21 13.87
CA PRO A 46 -3.49 -4.67 14.95
C PRO A 46 -3.47 -3.76 16.17
N LEU A 47 -2.30 -3.22 16.54
CA LEU A 47 -2.15 -2.32 17.69
C LEU A 47 -2.97 -1.03 17.52
N PHE A 48 -3.03 -0.50 16.30
CA PHE A 48 -3.85 0.68 16.00
C PHE A 48 -5.32 0.33 15.85
N ALA A 49 -5.64 -0.83 15.27
CA ALA A 49 -7.01 -1.30 15.12
C ALA A 49 -7.71 -1.48 16.48
N GLU A 50 -7.00 -2.02 17.47
CA GLU A 50 -7.50 -2.13 18.85
C GLU A 50 -7.81 -0.76 19.46
N VAL A 51 -6.93 0.23 19.29
CA VAL A 51 -7.15 1.59 19.80
C VAL A 51 -8.37 2.25 19.14
N PHE A 52 -8.54 2.10 17.83
CA PHE A 52 -9.72 2.62 17.12
C PHE A 52 -11.01 1.99 17.65
N ALA A 53 -11.04 0.66 17.79
CA ALA A 53 -12.25 -0.03 18.22
C ALA A 53 -12.59 0.24 19.68
N GLN A 54 -11.60 0.34 20.57
CA GLN A 54 -11.79 0.80 21.95
C GLN A 54 -12.35 2.23 22.01
N SER A 55 -12.12 3.04 20.97
CA SER A 55 -12.64 4.40 20.84
C SER A 55 -14.01 4.46 20.13
N GLY A 56 -14.65 3.33 19.86
CA GLY A 56 -15.95 3.30 19.19
C GLY A 56 -15.90 3.31 17.65
N ILE A 57 -14.73 3.09 17.05
CA ILE A 57 -14.52 3.10 15.59
C ILE A 57 -14.18 1.69 15.10
N ALA A 58 -15.01 1.10 14.24
CA ALA A 58 -14.72 -0.19 13.62
C ALA A 58 -13.44 -0.11 12.77
N ALA A 59 -12.54 -1.07 12.91
CA ALA A 59 -11.27 -1.06 12.20
C ALA A 59 -11.12 -2.32 11.35
N LEU A 60 -10.96 -2.14 10.04
CA LEU A 60 -10.68 -3.23 9.10
C LEU A 60 -9.21 -3.17 8.71
N VAL A 61 -8.42 -4.14 9.15
CA VAL A 61 -7.04 -4.32 8.70
C VAL A 61 -7.04 -5.25 7.49
N ILE A 62 -6.36 -4.91 6.41
CA ILE A 62 -6.23 -5.75 5.21
C ILE A 62 -4.77 -6.12 4.90
N ASP A 63 -4.58 -7.33 4.38
CA ASP A 63 -3.45 -7.68 3.52
C ASP A 63 -3.74 -7.19 2.10
N TYR A 64 -2.80 -6.48 1.47
CA TYR A 64 -2.93 -6.16 0.04
C TYR A 64 -3.01 -7.42 -0.81
N ARG A 65 -3.58 -7.30 -2.02
CA ARG A 65 -3.51 -8.40 -2.99
C ARG A 65 -2.05 -8.80 -3.20
N TYR A 66 -1.80 -10.09 -3.43
CA TYR A 66 -0.46 -10.68 -3.57
C TYR A 66 0.37 -10.77 -2.27
N PHE A 67 -0.12 -10.26 -1.13
CA PHE A 67 0.57 -10.31 0.16
C PHE A 67 -0.17 -11.16 1.19
N GLY A 68 0.57 -11.60 2.21
CA GLY A 68 0.03 -12.34 3.35
C GLY A 68 -0.87 -13.48 2.90
N GLU A 69 -2.08 -13.48 3.44
CA GLU A 69 -3.12 -14.48 3.15
C GLU A 69 -4.07 -14.04 2.03
N SER A 70 -3.93 -12.83 1.49
CA SER A 70 -4.70 -12.39 0.31
C SER A 70 -4.29 -13.18 -0.93
N THR A 71 -5.21 -13.37 -1.87
CA THR A 71 -4.96 -14.16 -3.09
C THR A 71 -4.15 -13.39 -4.13
N GLY A 72 -3.85 -14.10 -5.22
CA GLY A 72 -3.39 -13.53 -6.46
C GLY A 72 -1.93 -13.81 -6.76
N GLU A 73 -1.64 -13.73 -8.05
CA GLU A 73 -0.31 -13.91 -8.60
C GLU A 73 0.05 -12.74 -9.53
N PRO A 74 1.35 -12.42 -9.65
CA PRO A 74 2.46 -13.08 -8.97
C PRO A 74 2.63 -12.61 -7.49
N ARG A 75 2.95 -13.53 -6.57
CA ARG A 75 3.13 -13.20 -5.13
C ARG A 75 4.12 -12.06 -4.90
N ARG A 76 3.83 -11.24 -3.88
CA ARG A 76 4.69 -10.13 -3.41
C ARG A 76 4.95 -9.07 -4.49
N HIS A 77 4.01 -8.90 -5.42
CA HIS A 77 4.07 -7.79 -6.38
C HIS A 77 3.59 -6.49 -5.73
N ILE A 78 4.45 -5.47 -5.74
CA ILE A 78 4.09 -4.12 -5.30
C ILE A 78 3.66 -3.30 -6.51
N ASP A 79 2.39 -2.90 -6.54
CA ASP A 79 1.84 -1.90 -7.47
C ASP A 79 1.01 -0.91 -6.64
N PRO A 80 1.47 0.35 -6.47
CA PRO A 80 0.79 1.32 -5.61
C PRO A 80 -0.64 1.59 -6.04
N TRP A 81 -0.92 1.58 -7.35
CA TRP A 81 -2.27 1.84 -7.86
C TRP A 81 -3.22 0.69 -7.55
N LYS A 82 -2.76 -0.55 -7.65
CA LYS A 82 -3.56 -1.72 -7.24
C LYS A 82 -3.79 -1.75 -5.73
N GLN A 83 -2.81 -1.32 -4.94
CA GLN A 83 -2.92 -1.25 -3.48
C GLN A 83 -3.84 -0.10 -3.02
N ILE A 84 -3.86 1.02 -3.74
CA ILE A 84 -4.87 2.08 -3.53
C ILE A 84 -6.27 1.55 -3.92
N GLU A 85 -6.38 0.77 -4.99
CA GLU A 85 -7.64 0.14 -5.37
C GLU A 85 -8.14 -0.86 -4.31
N ASP A 86 -7.23 -1.62 -3.69
CA ASP A 86 -7.56 -2.50 -2.56
C ASP A 86 -8.17 -1.73 -1.38
N TYR A 87 -7.65 -0.54 -1.08
CA TYR A 87 -8.27 0.37 -0.12
C TYR A 87 -9.69 0.77 -0.53
N ARG A 88 -9.91 1.15 -1.79
CA ARG A 88 -11.23 1.54 -2.30
C ARG A 88 -12.24 0.40 -2.21
N ASN A 89 -11.79 -0.83 -2.47
CA ASN A 89 -12.61 -2.04 -2.33
C ASN A 89 -12.90 -2.38 -0.86
N ALA A 90 -11.95 -2.18 0.05
CA ALA A 90 -12.17 -2.29 1.49
C ALA A 90 -13.18 -1.24 2.01
N VAL A 91 -13.15 -0.02 1.49
CA VAL A 91 -14.19 1.00 1.76
C VAL A 91 -15.55 0.52 1.27
N SER A 92 -15.66 0.00 0.04
CA SER A 92 -16.90 -0.57 -0.49
C SER A 92 -17.44 -1.71 0.38
N PHE A 93 -16.55 -2.61 0.82
CA PHE A 93 -16.90 -3.70 1.73
C PHE A 93 -17.49 -3.19 3.04
N LEU A 94 -16.88 -2.17 3.66
CA LEU A 94 -17.40 -1.56 4.88
C LEU A 94 -18.74 -0.86 4.67
N GLN A 95 -18.93 -0.15 3.55
CA GLN A 95 -20.20 0.50 3.22
C GLN A 95 -21.38 -0.48 3.07
N ALA A 96 -21.09 -1.72 2.68
CA ALA A 96 -22.10 -2.75 2.49
C ALA A 96 -22.53 -3.44 3.80
N ARG A 97 -21.91 -3.11 4.94
CA ARG A 97 -22.25 -3.70 6.23
C ARG A 97 -23.31 -2.89 6.97
N GLU A 98 -24.22 -3.59 7.64
CA GLU A 98 -25.29 -2.96 8.43
C GLU A 98 -24.78 -2.40 9.77
N ASP A 99 -23.69 -2.95 10.31
CA ASP A 99 -23.07 -2.51 11.56
C ASP A 99 -22.06 -1.36 11.40
N VAL A 100 -21.89 -0.85 10.17
CA VAL A 100 -21.00 0.26 9.84
C VAL A 100 -21.79 1.44 9.27
N ASP A 101 -21.45 2.64 9.72
CA ASP A 101 -22.00 3.88 9.19
C ASP A 101 -21.26 4.25 7.90
N ALA A 102 -21.90 3.97 6.77
CA ALA A 102 -21.36 4.24 5.43
C ALA A 102 -21.02 5.73 5.19
N GLY A 103 -21.56 6.65 5.98
CA GLY A 103 -21.27 8.08 5.93
C GLY A 103 -20.03 8.50 6.73
N ARG A 104 -19.45 7.61 7.56
CA ARG A 104 -18.32 7.90 8.46
C ARG A 104 -17.20 6.86 8.33
N ILE A 105 -16.64 6.73 7.13
CA ILE A 105 -15.51 5.84 6.86
C ILE A 105 -14.24 6.67 6.61
N GLY A 106 -13.16 6.36 7.33
CA GLY A 106 -11.83 6.92 7.15
C GLY A 106 -10.82 5.90 6.65
N ALA A 107 -9.60 6.38 6.40
CA ALA A 107 -8.46 5.54 6.06
C ALA A 107 -7.23 5.89 6.89
N TRP A 108 -6.49 4.87 7.30
CA TRP A 108 -5.25 4.99 8.04
C TRP A 108 -4.15 4.21 7.33
N GLY A 109 -2.95 4.79 7.28
CA GLY A 109 -1.80 4.18 6.63
C GLY A 109 -0.49 4.63 7.24
N ILE A 110 0.48 3.72 7.31
CA ILE A 110 1.83 3.96 7.83
C ILE A 110 2.89 3.78 6.75
N SER A 111 3.94 4.61 6.79
CA SER A 111 5.09 4.51 5.90
C SER A 111 4.65 4.59 4.42
N TYR A 112 4.93 3.58 3.62
CA TYR A 112 4.48 3.47 2.24
C TYR A 112 2.95 3.64 2.10
N SER A 113 2.17 3.00 2.97
CA SER A 113 0.71 3.15 2.99
C SER A 113 0.26 4.54 3.49
N GLY A 114 1.08 5.23 4.28
CA GLY A 114 0.85 6.63 4.62
C GLY A 114 0.75 7.52 3.38
N GLY A 115 1.54 7.24 2.33
CA GLY A 115 1.40 7.89 1.03
C GLY A 115 0.13 7.46 0.28
N HIS A 116 -0.26 6.19 0.40
CA HIS A 116 -1.45 5.65 -0.27
C HIS A 116 -2.72 6.34 0.21
N VAL A 117 -2.87 6.51 1.53
CA VAL A 117 -4.09 7.10 2.10
C VAL A 117 -4.25 8.58 1.76
N LEU A 118 -3.15 9.30 1.47
CA LEU A 118 -3.22 10.68 0.96
C LEU A 118 -3.78 10.72 -0.47
N ILE A 119 -3.31 9.84 -1.34
CA ILE A 119 -3.85 9.72 -2.70
C ILE A 119 -5.31 9.25 -2.65
N LEU A 120 -5.59 8.23 -1.84
CA LEU A 120 -6.93 7.69 -1.64
C LEU A 120 -7.93 8.79 -1.23
N GLY A 121 -7.59 9.60 -0.21
CA GLY A 121 -8.45 10.70 0.22
C GLY A 121 -8.68 11.77 -0.86
N ALA A 122 -7.76 11.90 -1.82
CA ALA A 122 -7.93 12.81 -2.95
C ALA A 122 -8.79 12.21 -4.09
N VAL A 123 -8.78 10.88 -4.28
CA VAL A 123 -9.45 10.22 -5.41
C VAL A 123 -10.75 9.50 -5.06
N ASP A 124 -11.03 9.28 -3.78
CA ASP A 124 -12.24 8.60 -3.31
C ASP A 124 -13.00 9.44 -2.28
N ALA A 125 -14.03 10.15 -2.75
CA ALA A 125 -14.85 11.05 -1.93
C ALA A 125 -15.65 10.35 -0.81
N ARG A 126 -15.68 9.01 -0.79
CA ARG A 126 -16.33 8.23 0.28
C ARG A 126 -15.47 8.23 1.55
N VAL A 127 -14.16 8.43 1.42
CA VAL A 127 -13.23 8.54 2.55
C VAL A 127 -13.36 9.93 3.18
N ARG A 128 -13.82 9.97 4.43
CA ARG A 128 -14.15 11.20 5.16
C ARG A 128 -13.01 11.75 6.00
N ALA A 129 -12.04 10.91 6.32
CA ALA A 129 -10.86 11.29 7.08
C ALA A 129 -9.67 10.43 6.67
N VAL A 130 -8.48 11.04 6.66
CA VAL A 130 -7.21 10.37 6.40
C VAL A 130 -6.28 10.57 7.59
N CYS A 131 -5.71 9.48 8.09
CA CYS A 131 -4.61 9.50 9.04
C CYS A 131 -3.36 8.90 8.38
N SER A 132 -2.42 9.78 8.03
CA SER A 132 -1.18 9.45 7.33
C SER A 132 0.00 9.49 8.30
N VAL A 133 0.62 8.34 8.56
CA VAL A 133 1.68 8.19 9.56
C VAL A 133 3.02 7.96 8.87
N VAL A 134 3.99 8.84 9.12
CA VAL A 134 5.37 8.81 8.55
C VAL A 134 5.41 8.49 7.03
N PRO A 135 4.66 9.21 6.18
CA PRO A 135 4.37 8.76 4.83
C PRO A 135 5.57 8.80 3.87
N VAL A 136 5.59 7.84 2.92
CA VAL A 136 6.39 7.94 1.70
C VAL A 136 5.62 8.80 0.69
N ILE A 137 6.03 10.06 0.54
CA ILE A 137 5.40 11.03 -0.39
C ILE A 137 6.07 11.00 -1.76
N ASP A 138 7.39 11.13 -1.78
CA ASP A 138 8.19 11.04 -3.00
C ASP A 138 8.94 9.70 -3.02
N GLY A 139 8.40 8.71 -3.75
CA GLY A 139 9.03 7.40 -3.85
C GLY A 139 10.42 7.44 -4.48
N TYR A 140 10.70 8.38 -5.40
CA TYR A 140 12.01 8.50 -6.03
C TYR A 140 13.04 8.99 -5.02
N ASP A 141 12.77 10.10 -4.34
CA ASP A 141 13.72 10.67 -3.39
C ASP A 141 13.85 9.82 -2.13
N ASN A 142 12.77 9.23 -1.62
CA ASN A 142 12.85 8.29 -0.50
C ASN A 142 13.77 7.10 -0.84
N LEU A 143 13.61 6.50 -2.03
CA LEU A 143 14.48 5.40 -2.44
C LEU A 143 15.91 5.85 -2.68
N ARG A 144 16.12 7.02 -3.29
CA ARG A 144 17.46 7.58 -3.51
C ARG A 144 18.19 7.83 -2.18
N LEU A 145 17.51 8.39 -1.19
CA LEU A 145 18.07 8.64 0.13
C LEU A 145 18.35 7.33 0.88
N ALA A 146 17.45 6.35 0.80
CA ALA A 146 17.60 5.05 1.46
C ALA A 146 18.76 4.21 0.89
N HIS A 147 19.07 4.34 -0.41
CA HIS A 147 20.10 3.55 -1.08
C HIS A 147 21.42 4.31 -1.28
N GLY A 148 21.40 5.64 -1.21
CA GLY A 148 22.49 6.47 -1.68
C GLY A 148 22.60 6.49 -3.21
N THR A 149 23.38 7.43 -3.75
CA THR A 149 23.39 7.74 -5.19
C THR A 149 23.80 6.56 -6.08
N VAL A 150 24.81 5.77 -5.69
CA VAL A 150 25.34 4.68 -6.51
C VAL A 150 24.38 3.49 -6.54
N SER A 151 24.01 2.96 -5.37
CA SER A 151 23.11 1.81 -5.28
C SER A 151 21.72 2.12 -5.85
N PHE A 152 21.25 3.37 -5.72
CA PHE A 152 19.99 3.78 -6.35
C PHE A 152 20.05 3.74 -7.88
N ARG A 153 21.18 4.14 -8.50
CA ARG A 153 21.35 4.02 -9.96
C ARG A 153 21.36 2.55 -10.41
N VAL A 154 22.00 1.68 -9.64
CA VAL A 154 22.00 0.23 -9.93
C VAL A 154 20.59 -0.34 -9.82
N LEU A 155 19.85 0.00 -8.76
CA LEU A 155 18.46 -0.39 -8.57
C LEU A 155 17.59 0.09 -9.74
N ARG A 156 17.71 1.37 -10.13
CA ARG A 156 16.97 1.91 -11.28
C ARG A 156 17.24 1.15 -12.57
N LYS A 157 18.51 0.87 -12.87
CA LYS A 157 18.88 0.10 -14.07
C LYS A 157 18.27 -1.31 -14.02
N ALA A 158 18.30 -1.97 -12.86
CA ALA A 158 17.68 -3.28 -12.68
C ALA A 158 16.15 -3.24 -12.91
N LEU A 159 15.45 -2.21 -12.42
CA LEU A 159 14.02 -2.02 -12.66
C LEU A 159 13.71 -1.77 -14.15
N GLU A 160 14.53 -0.98 -14.83
CA GLU A 160 14.40 -0.71 -16.27
C GLU A 160 14.60 -2.00 -17.10
N THR A 161 15.65 -2.78 -16.80
CA THR A 161 15.90 -4.08 -17.42
C THR A 161 14.77 -5.08 -17.13
N ALA A 162 14.28 -5.14 -15.89
CA ALA A 162 13.17 -6.00 -15.51
C ALA A 162 11.88 -5.67 -16.29
N ARG A 163 11.59 -4.37 -16.48
CA ARG A 163 10.45 -3.91 -17.28
C ARG A 163 10.59 -4.35 -18.73
N GLN A 164 11.77 -4.17 -19.33
CA GLN A 164 12.00 -4.58 -20.72
C GLN A 164 11.86 -6.10 -20.90
N ARG A 165 12.45 -6.89 -19.99
CA ARG A 165 12.32 -8.35 -20.00
C ARG A 165 10.86 -8.79 -19.89
N LEU A 166 10.08 -8.21 -18.98
CA LEU A 166 8.66 -8.53 -18.88
C LEU A 166 7.90 -8.23 -20.18
N PHE A 167 8.25 -7.15 -20.87
CA PHE A 167 7.65 -6.82 -22.16
C PHE A 167 7.98 -7.90 -23.20
N GLU A 168 9.26 -8.27 -23.33
CA GLU A 168 9.75 -9.20 -24.34
C GLU A 168 9.35 -10.67 -24.10
N THR A 169 9.47 -11.14 -22.85
CA THR A 169 9.33 -12.57 -22.53
C THR A 169 8.05 -12.91 -21.77
N GLY A 170 7.40 -11.91 -21.17
CA GLY A 170 6.28 -12.12 -20.26
C GLY A 170 6.69 -12.62 -18.87
N GLU A 171 7.99 -12.74 -18.59
CA GLU A 171 8.49 -13.22 -17.29
C GLU A 171 8.72 -12.08 -16.29
N HIS A 172 8.28 -12.29 -15.05
CA HIS A 172 8.55 -11.37 -13.96
C HIS A 172 9.98 -11.51 -13.43
N SER A 173 10.65 -10.37 -13.25
CA SER A 173 11.92 -10.31 -12.52
C SER A 173 11.69 -9.95 -11.06
N TYR A 174 12.60 -10.41 -10.20
CA TYR A 174 12.52 -10.24 -8.75
C TYR A 174 13.74 -9.49 -8.23
N ILE A 175 13.51 -8.60 -7.26
CA ILE A 175 14.53 -7.88 -6.50
C ILE A 175 14.38 -8.28 -5.03
N ASP A 176 15.49 -8.58 -4.37
CA ASP A 176 15.46 -8.93 -2.95
C ASP A 176 15.05 -7.69 -2.11
N HIS A 177 14.14 -7.89 -1.14
CA HIS A 177 13.74 -6.85 -0.19
C HIS A 177 14.94 -6.34 0.60
N GLN A 178 15.74 -7.28 1.10
CA GLN A 178 16.97 -7.09 1.84
C GLN A 178 18.04 -7.96 1.18
N PRO A 179 19.04 -7.38 0.51
CA PRO A 179 20.10 -8.15 -0.11
C PRO A 179 21.01 -8.74 0.98
N VAL A 180 21.39 -10.01 0.82
CA VAL A 180 22.27 -10.70 1.78
C VAL A 180 23.75 -10.30 1.57
N GLU A 181 24.14 -10.01 0.33
CA GLU A 181 25.50 -9.65 -0.04
C GLU A 181 25.70 -8.13 -0.15
N LEU A 182 26.87 -7.66 0.31
CA LEU A 182 27.30 -6.28 0.09
C LEU A 182 27.42 -6.01 -1.43
N GLY A 183 26.66 -5.04 -1.94
CA GLY A 183 26.68 -4.64 -3.35
C GLY A 183 25.65 -5.33 -4.24
N ALA A 184 24.89 -6.30 -3.73
CA ALA A 184 23.74 -6.86 -4.43
C ALA A 184 22.57 -5.85 -4.51
N VAL A 185 21.78 -5.95 -5.57
CA VAL A 185 20.59 -5.10 -5.74
C VAL A 185 19.50 -5.56 -4.79
N GLY A 186 19.10 -4.69 -3.89
CA GLY A 186 17.92 -4.90 -3.08
C GLY A 186 17.18 -3.59 -2.78
N MET A 187 15.99 -3.70 -2.22
CA MET A 187 15.12 -2.54 -1.93
C MET A 187 15.49 -1.76 -0.66
N HIS A 188 16.48 -2.21 0.10
CA HIS A 188 17.05 -1.46 1.22
C HIS A 188 18.57 -1.42 1.10
N GLY A 189 19.16 -0.26 1.39
CA GLY A 189 20.58 0.01 1.16
C GLY A 189 21.56 -0.50 2.22
N ARG A 190 21.12 -1.22 3.25
CA ARG A 190 22.00 -1.74 4.32
C ARG A 190 21.88 -3.26 4.44
N PRO A 191 22.97 -4.03 4.25
CA PRO A 191 22.95 -5.47 4.47
C PRO A 191 22.90 -5.78 5.98
N GLY A 192 22.08 -6.77 6.37
CA GLY A 192 22.00 -7.26 7.75
C GLY A 192 20.81 -8.19 8.01
N ARG A 193 21.12 -9.47 8.30
CA ARG A 193 20.27 -10.63 8.70
C ARG A 193 18.92 -10.84 8.00
N ALA A 194 18.73 -12.06 7.46
CA ALA A 194 17.56 -12.52 6.70
C ALA A 194 16.21 -12.29 7.42
N PRO A 195 15.15 -11.91 6.67
CA PRO A 195 14.43 -12.85 5.82
C PRO A 195 14.32 -12.41 4.35
N VAL A 196 14.49 -13.36 3.42
CA VAL A 196 14.52 -13.12 1.96
C VAL A 196 13.10 -13.01 1.42
N VAL A 197 12.53 -11.81 1.41
CA VAL A 197 11.31 -11.50 0.65
C VAL A 197 11.73 -10.96 -0.70
N ARG A 198 11.38 -11.64 -1.80
CA ARG A 198 11.57 -11.11 -3.16
C ARG A 198 10.34 -10.32 -3.58
N VAL A 199 10.56 -9.14 -4.16
CA VAL A 199 9.52 -8.25 -4.70
C VAL A 199 9.65 -8.18 -6.21
N ILE A 200 8.52 -8.14 -6.91
CA ILE A 200 8.51 -8.09 -8.37
C ILE A 200 8.83 -6.69 -8.88
N ALA A 201 9.74 -6.63 -9.84
CA ALA A 201 10.34 -5.40 -10.36
C ALA A 201 9.51 -4.67 -11.45
N ALA A 202 8.23 -5.02 -11.65
CA ALA A 202 7.52 -4.65 -12.87
C ALA A 202 6.49 -3.52 -12.74
N ALA A 203 6.64 -2.51 -13.62
CA ALA A 203 5.61 -1.54 -14.00
C ALA A 203 4.82 -2.02 -15.24
N ARG A 204 3.51 -1.79 -15.22
CA ARG A 204 2.42 -2.30 -16.10
C ARG A 204 2.72 -2.55 -17.60
N ARG A 205 1.99 -3.55 -18.14
CA ARG A 205 1.90 -3.98 -19.57
C ARG A 205 0.76 -3.33 -20.36
N THR A 206 0.02 -2.36 -19.82
CA THR A 206 -1.08 -1.68 -20.52
C THR A 206 -0.59 -0.36 -21.12
N GLY A 207 -0.75 -0.21 -22.44
CA GLY A 207 -0.31 0.96 -23.21
C GLY A 207 -1.01 2.26 -22.84
N VAL A 208 -0.30 3.38 -23.08
CA VAL A 208 -0.67 4.80 -22.95
C VAL A 208 -0.77 5.25 -21.47
N ILE A 209 0.07 6.16 -20.92
CA ILE A 209 0.51 7.48 -21.40
C ILE A 209 2.03 7.70 -21.12
N PRO A 210 2.81 8.22 -22.07
CA PRO A 210 4.17 8.72 -21.84
C PRO A 210 4.17 10.18 -21.35
N GLY A 211 4.69 10.44 -20.15
CA GLY A 211 5.08 11.78 -19.68
C GLY A 211 3.93 12.76 -19.34
N GLN A 212 4.15 13.56 -18.29
CA GLN A 212 3.27 14.65 -17.79
C GLN A 212 2.02 14.13 -17.04
N LEU A 213 1.88 14.31 -15.72
CA LEU A 213 1.65 15.57 -15.02
C LEU A 213 1.89 15.38 -13.51
N VAL A 214 2.98 15.94 -12.96
CA VAL A 214 3.00 16.75 -11.72
C VAL A 214 4.29 17.59 -11.80
N GLY A 215 4.25 18.58 -12.69
CA GLY A 215 5.33 19.53 -12.91
C GLY A 215 4.72 20.71 -13.64
N GLY A 216 4.24 21.70 -12.88
CA GLY A 216 3.73 22.95 -13.42
C GLY A 216 2.25 23.23 -13.14
N VAL A 217 1.87 23.39 -11.86
CA VAL A 217 0.92 24.43 -11.44
C VAL A 217 1.31 24.89 -10.03
N CYS A 218 2.43 25.61 -9.94
CA CYS A 218 2.70 26.47 -8.78
C CYS A 218 3.74 27.53 -9.21
N ASP A 219 3.37 28.38 -10.18
CA ASP A 219 4.18 29.57 -10.49
C ASP A 219 3.40 30.69 -11.23
N ARG A 220 2.14 30.94 -10.82
CA ARG A 220 1.39 32.08 -11.39
C ARG A 220 0.32 32.72 -10.50
N VAL A 221 0.58 32.84 -9.20
CA VAL A 221 -0.25 33.68 -8.29
C VAL A 221 0.60 34.50 -7.30
N LEU A 222 1.87 34.78 -7.60
CA LEU A 222 2.71 35.62 -6.70
C LEU A 222 3.55 36.72 -7.38
N ARG A 223 3.25 37.12 -8.62
CA ARG A 223 3.67 38.43 -9.17
C ARG A 223 2.69 38.89 -10.25
N GLY A 224 1.96 39.97 -9.98
CA GLY A 224 1.01 40.62 -10.89
C GLY A 224 -0.33 40.83 -10.23
#